data_AF-A0AAU3LM66-F1
#
_entry.id   AF-A0AAU3LM66-F1
#
_cell.length_a   1.000
_cell.length_b   1.000
_cell.length_c   1.000
_cell.angle_alpha   90.00
_cell.angle_beta   90.00
_cell.angle_gamma   90.00
#
_symmetry.space_group_name_H-M   'P 1'
#
loop_
_entity.id
_entity.type
_entity.pdbx_description
1 polymer ?
#
loop_
_entity_poly.entity_id
_entity_poly.type
_entity_poly.pdbx_seq_one_letter_code
_entity_poly.pdbx_strand_id
1 'polypeptide(L)' 'MSGIWRQVLAAYTTDQHDERDREQLLALGAAELAHARSSEGSPATAEDVQHIALQEFGLLLGITQARTALRERRTRHG' A
#
# COMPACT_ATOMS: atom_id res chain seq x y z
N MET A 1 -4.59 10.86 12.81
CA MET A 1 -4.49 9.87 11.72
C MET A 1 -4.20 10.61 10.42
N SER A 2 -3.12 10.26 9.72
CA SER A 2 -2.79 10.85 8.42
C SER A 2 -3.93 10.63 7.42
N GLY A 3 -4.04 11.51 6.42
CA GLY A 3 -5.13 11.46 5.42
C GLY A 3 -5.21 10.11 4.69
N ILE A 4 -4.06 9.49 4.42
CA ILE A 4 -3.99 8.21 3.71
C ILE A 4 -4.60 7.04 4.51
N TRP A 5 -4.35 6.96 5.82
CA TRP A 5 -4.90 5.86 6.64
C TRP A 5 -6.43 5.87 6.71
N ARG A 6 -7.05 7.05 6.63
CA ARG A 6 -8.50 7.17 6.54
C ARG A 6 -9.03 6.62 5.21
N GLN A 7 -8.34 6.88 4.11
CA GLN A 7 -8.70 6.38 2.78
C GLN A 7 -8.50 4.87 2.67
N VAL A 8 -7.39 4.34 3.20
CA VAL A 8 -7.12 2.89 3.25
C VAL A 8 -8.18 2.16 4.05
N LEU A 9 -8.57 2.68 5.22
CA LEU A 9 -9.63 2.08 6.03
C LEU A 9 -10.99 2.13 5.32
N ALA A 10 -11.31 3.24 4.64
CA ALA A 10 -12.52 3.33 3.84
C ALA A 10 -12.51 2.28 2.72
N ALA A 11 -11.43 2.19 1.93
CA ALA A 11 -11.28 1.20 0.87
C ALA A 11 -11.34 -0.26 1.40
N TYR A 12 -10.89 -0.52 2.62
CA TYR A 12 -10.93 -1.86 3.21
C TYR A 12 -12.31 -2.25 3.75
N THR A 13 -13.10 -1.28 4.23
CA THR A 13 -14.33 -1.54 4.99
C THR A 13 -15.61 -1.16 4.25
N THR A 14 -15.54 -0.33 3.22
CA THR A 14 -16.71 0.13 2.47
C THR A 14 -16.61 -0.22 0.99
N ASP A 15 -17.72 -0.66 0.41
CA ASP A 15 -17.86 -0.96 -1.03
C ASP A 15 -18.11 0.31 -1.87
N GLN A 16 -17.70 1.47 -1.36
CA GLN A 16 -17.98 2.78 -1.98
C GLN A 16 -16.98 3.16 -3.08
N HIS A 17 -15.89 2.40 -3.22
CA HIS A 17 -14.86 2.63 -4.23
C HIS A 17 -15.05 1.62 -5.35
N ASP A 18 -14.80 2.03 -6.60
CA ASP A 18 -14.64 1.04 -7.64
C ASP A 18 -13.46 0.11 -7.31
N GLU A 19 -13.49 -1.10 -7.86
CA GLU A 19 -12.52 -2.14 -7.53
C GLU A 19 -11.07 -1.68 -7.76
N ARG A 20 -10.84 -0.89 -8.81
CA ARG A 20 -9.52 -0.42 -9.21
C ARG A 20 -8.98 0.62 -8.22
N ASP A 21 -9.80 1.59 -7.84
CA ASP A 21 -9.47 2.62 -6.88
C ASP A 21 -9.25 2.02 -5.48
N ARG A 22 -10.07 1.03 -5.13
CA ARG A 22 -9.91 0.25 -3.90
C ARG A 22 -8.56 -0.46 -3.86
N GLU A 23 -8.22 -1.21 -4.91
CA GLU A 23 -6.92 -1.90 -5.01
C GLU A 23 -5.74 -0.94 -4.95
N GLN A 24 -5.84 0.21 -5.61
CA GLN A 24 -4.76 1.21 -5.60
C GLN A 24 -4.54 1.80 -4.21
N LEU A 25 -5.62 2.11 -3.48
CA LEU A 25 -5.54 2.60 -2.10
C LEU A 25 -4.97 1.55 -1.15
N LEU A 26 -5.39 0.29 -1.26
CA LEU A 26 -4.84 -0.80 -0.45
C LEU A 26 -3.38 -1.07 -0.76
N ALA A 27 -2.97 -1.03 -2.04
CA ALA A 27 -1.57 -1.16 -2.45
C ALA A 27 -0.70 -0.05 -1.86
N LEU A 28 -1.21 1.18 -1.83
CA LEU A 28 -0.54 2.31 -1.22
C LEU A 28 -0.44 2.16 0.30
N GLY A 29 -1.49 1.69 0.97
CA GLY A 29 -1.46 1.32 2.39
C GLY A 29 -0.41 0.26 2.69
N ALA A 30 -0.27 -0.75 1.82
CA ALA A 30 0.77 -1.77 1.95
C ALA A 30 2.17 -1.19 1.79
N ALA A 31 2.37 -0.24 0.87
CA ALA A 31 3.63 0.47 0.70
C ALA A 31 4.01 1.33 1.92
N GLU A 32 3.04 1.99 2.57
CA GLU A 32 3.29 2.72 3.82
C GLU A 32 3.65 1.79 4.97
N LEU A 33 2.98 0.64 5.12
CA LEU A 33 3.32 -0.36 6.13
C LEU A 33 4.68 -0.98 5.88
N ALA A 34 5.00 -1.31 4.62
CA ALA A 34 6.31 -1.83 4.25
C ALA A 34 7.42 -0.86 4.66
N HIS A 35 7.22 0.43 4.40
CA HIS A 35 8.17 1.46 4.82
C HIS A 35 8.24 1.59 6.35
N ALA A 36 7.10 1.65 7.04
CA ALA A 36 7.07 1.77 8.51
C ALA A 36 7.72 0.57 9.23
N ARG A 37 7.66 -0.62 8.62
CA ARG A 37 8.28 -1.85 9.13
C ARG A 37 9.72 -2.03 8.67
N SER A 38 10.19 -1.25 7.70
CA SER A 38 11.56 -1.33 7.21
C SER A 38 12.56 -0.79 8.23
N SER A 39 13.67 -1.50 8.42
CA SER A 39 14.74 -1.06 9.33
C SER A 39 15.57 0.05 8.69
N GLU A 40 16.15 0.93 9.51
CA GLU A 40 17.13 1.92 9.04
C GLU A 40 18.25 1.22 8.26
N GLY A 41 18.39 1.57 6.98
CA GLY A 41 19.40 0.99 6.07
C GLY A 41 18.90 -0.08 5.10
N SER A 42 17.68 -0.61 5.26
CA SER A 42 17.08 -1.54 4.30
C SER A 42 15.73 -1.01 3.80
N PRO A 43 15.69 -0.31 2.66
CA PRO A 43 14.44 0.28 2.16
C PRO A 43 13.46 -0.81 1.73
N ALA A 44 12.18 -0.57 2.01
CA ALA A 44 11.09 -1.42 1.55
C ALA A 44 11.16 -1.74 0.05
N THR A 45 10.99 -3.02 -0.27
CA THR A 45 11.01 -3.59 -1.62
C THR A 45 9.60 -3.86 -2.15
N ALA A 46 9.47 -4.10 -3.45
CA ALA A 46 8.17 -4.40 -4.05
C ALA A 46 7.60 -5.73 -3.55
N GLU A 47 8.48 -6.68 -3.28
CA GLU A 47 8.17 -7.96 -2.68
C GLU A 47 7.60 -7.79 -1.26
N ASP A 48 8.16 -6.88 -0.45
CA ASP A 48 7.61 -6.55 0.87
C ASP A 48 6.19 -5.99 0.78
N VAL A 49 5.93 -5.16 -0.23
CA VAL A 49 4.58 -4.61 -0.48
C VAL A 49 3.60 -5.69 -0.91
N GLN A 50 4.01 -6.63 -1.77
CA GLN A 50 3.16 -7.77 -2.13
C GLN A 50 2.85 -8.62 -0.91
N HIS A 51 3.84 -8.90 -0.08
CA HIS A 51 3.67 -9.70 1.13
C HIS A 51 2.68 -9.02 2.10
N ILE A 52 2.86 -7.74 2.36
CA ILE A 52 1.97 -6.98 3.25
C ILE A 52 0.57 -6.84 2.67
N ALA A 53 0.43 -6.59 1.37
CA ALA A 53 -0.89 -6.48 0.74
C ALA A 53 -1.69 -7.78 0.89
N LEU A 54 -1.02 -8.92 0.75
CA LEU A 54 -1.65 -10.22 0.97
C LEU A 54 -1.98 -10.45 2.45
N GLN A 55 -1.03 -10.23 3.36
CA GLN A 55 -1.21 -10.55 4.78
C GLN A 55 -2.22 -9.63 5.50
N GLU A 56 -2.18 -8.33 5.20
CA GLU A 56 -2.97 -7.32 5.93
C GLU A 56 -4.29 -7.01 5.23
N PHE A 57 -4.34 -7.11 3.89
CA PHE A 57 -5.52 -6.71 3.11
C PHE A 57 -6.15 -7.84 2.28
N GLY A 58 -5.55 -9.04 2.26
CA GLY A 58 -6.02 -10.14 1.42
C GLY A 58 -5.91 -9.85 -0.09
N LEU A 59 -5.06 -8.89 -0.48
CA LEU A 59 -4.96 -8.40 -1.85
C LEU A 59 -3.73 -9.00 -2.56
N LEU A 60 -3.97 -9.69 -3.67
CA LEU A 60 -2.91 -10.21 -4.54
C LEU A 60 -2.47 -9.13 -5.54
N LEU A 61 -1.32 -8.53 -5.29
CA LEU A 61 -0.73 -7.53 -6.18
C LEU A 61 0.23 -8.16 -7.19
N GLY A 62 0.13 -7.71 -8.44
CA GLY A 62 1.20 -7.91 -9.41
C GLY A 62 2.43 -7.06 -9.09
N ILE A 63 3.61 -7.51 -9.54
CA ILE A 63 4.88 -6.82 -9.28
C ILE A 63 4.88 -5.36 -9.78
N THR A 64 4.19 -5.09 -10.89
CA THR A 64 4.05 -3.73 -11.43
C THR A 64 3.21 -2.84 -10.51
N GLN A 65 2.10 -3.34 -9.94
CA GLN A 65 1.28 -2.59 -8.99
C GLN A 65 2.05 -2.27 -7.72
N ALA A 66 2.80 -3.24 -7.19
CA ALA A 66 3.63 -3.05 -6.00
C ALA A 66 4.73 -2.00 -6.22
N ARG A 67 5.42 -2.03 -7.37
CA ARG A 67 6.42 -1.02 -7.75
C ARG A 67 5.80 0.38 -7.88
N THR A 68 4.62 0.47 -8.48
CA THR A 68 3.89 1.74 -8.60
C THR A 68 3.54 2.29 -7.23
N ALA A 69 2.98 1.49 -6.32
CA ALA A 69 2.64 1.91 -4.96
C ALA A 69 3.86 2.43 -4.18
N LEU A 70 5.01 1.74 -4.27
CA LEU A 70 6.27 2.20 -3.69
C LEU A 70 6.75 3.53 -4.25
N ARG A 71 6.67 3.70 -5.57
CA ARG A 71 7.07 4.94 -6.24
C ARG A 71 6.16 6.09 -5.80
N GLU A 72 4.86 5.87 -5.81
CA GLU A 72 3.87 6.85 -5.36
C GLU A 72 4.10 7.27 -3.92
N ARG A 73 4.35 6.31 -3.02
CA ARG A 73 4.67 6.59 -1.62
C ARG A 73 5.88 7.50 -1.49
N ARG A 74 6.97 7.21 -2.21
CA ARG A 74 8.19 8.03 -2.22
C ARG A 74 7.90 9.46 -2.72
N THR A 75 7.06 9.63 -3.73
CA THR A 75 6.71 10.96 -4.25
C THR A 75 5.78 11.76 -3.33
N ARG A 76 5.00 11.12 -2.45
CA ARG A 76 4.12 11.82 -1.49
C ARG A 76 4.87 12.31 -0.24
N HIS A 77 6.05 11.77 0.03
CA HIS A 77 6.84 12.02 1.25
C HIS A 77 8.26 12.54 1.01
N GLY A 78 8.70 12.64 -0.25
CA GLY A 78 9.93 13.33 -0.66
C GLY A 78 9.62 14.77 -1.04
#